data_AF-A0A9E5YJW6-F1
#
_entry.id   AF-A0A9E5YJW6-F1
#
_cell.length_a   1.000
_cell.length_b   1.000
_cell.length_c   1.000
_cell.angle_alpha   90.00
_cell.angle_beta   90.00
_cell.angle_gamma   90.00
#
_symmetry.space_group_name_H-M   'P 1'
#
loop_
_entity.id
_entity.type
_entity.pdbx_description
1 polymer ?
#
loop_
_entity_poly.entity_id
_entity_poly.type
_entity_poly.pdbx_seq_one_letter_code
_entity_poly.pdbx_strand_id
1 'polypeptide(L)'
;MTEGPGNGLRLETIPLGVDVDRYHPIDEGTKRELRARFDWPEDEIIFLCMGRLSPDEKMELMPLLKAFAELVRIASSGEKARLLIIGREHNAGYIDILSDLIKKLEIEDRVLIISDYDASHIPLYYVMADVFVSPSDNIQETYGLSVTEAMASGLPVIVSDWDGYRDTVADGSTGFLIPTYWADCGFSWRQRFQLAQSVAVDMDRLIQSMQALLENKELRKAMGRAGRQRAESKFSWKKVIKQYDTLLHEVAAGKRGGPEVGGEENFDPPDIFLNPTDIFKSYPTEFVVKDFCIRLRDIDGFTAYSNVIQLVDAKIVNHIANLVAQGVGRVGDIVQEVDQVHGVPTQKTLFQIMIMLKYGVFANNKNFGAKEWEYGKNSGEKL
;
A
#
# COMPACT_ATOMS: atom_id res chain seq x y z
N MET A 1 24.52 1.41 -3.06
CA MET A 1 25.68 0.79 -2.35
C MET A 1 25.52 1.17 -0.90
N THR A 2 25.14 0.22 -0.05
CA THR A 2 25.05 0.39 1.39
C THR A 2 26.13 -0.52 1.99
N GLU A 3 27.10 0.07 2.68
CA GLU A 3 28.04 -0.70 3.48
C GLU A 3 27.23 -1.39 4.59
N GLY A 4 27.13 -2.71 4.52
CA GLY A 4 26.54 -3.51 5.58
C GLY A 4 27.36 -3.41 6.87
N PRO A 5 26.78 -3.76 8.03
CA PRO A 5 27.46 -3.61 9.31
C PRO A 5 28.74 -4.45 9.36
N GLY A 6 29.87 -3.77 9.48
CA GLY A 6 31.10 -4.23 10.14
C GLY A 6 31.96 -5.32 9.51
N ASN A 7 31.44 -6.15 8.60
CA ASN A 7 32.11 -7.40 8.23
C ASN A 7 32.78 -7.39 6.83
N GLY A 8 32.80 -6.26 6.12
CA GLY A 8 33.37 -6.21 4.75
C GLY A 8 32.56 -6.95 3.68
N LEU A 9 31.38 -7.48 4.03
CA LEU A 9 30.44 -8.11 3.09
C LEU A 9 29.71 -7.04 2.27
N ARG A 10 29.91 -7.08 0.95
CA ARG A 10 29.20 -6.22 0.00
C ARG A 10 27.90 -6.89 -0.45
N LEU A 11 26.77 -6.35 0.01
CA LEU A 11 25.44 -6.75 -0.45
C LEU A 11 25.09 -6.08 -1.78
N GLU A 12 24.47 -6.83 -2.69
CA GLU A 12 23.88 -6.26 -3.92
C GLU A 12 22.38 -6.44 -3.93
N THR A 13 21.71 -5.41 -4.43
CA THR A 13 20.27 -5.43 -4.65
C THR A 13 20.03 -5.76 -6.11
N ILE A 14 19.52 -6.96 -6.37
CA ILE A 14 19.03 -7.37 -7.70
C ILE A 14 17.51 -7.54 -7.59
N PRO A 15 16.70 -6.75 -8.33
CA PRO A 15 15.24 -6.84 -8.25
C PRO A 15 14.72 -8.16 -8.86
N LEU A 16 13.45 -8.50 -8.57
CA LEU A 16 12.78 -9.58 -9.30
C LEU A 16 12.49 -9.17 -10.75
N GLY A 17 12.45 -10.17 -11.63
CA GLY A 17 12.19 -9.96 -13.04
C GLY A 17 10.70 -9.96 -13.40
N VAL A 18 10.34 -9.15 -14.40
CA VAL A 18 9.03 -9.16 -15.06
C VAL A 18 9.17 -9.53 -16.53
N ASP A 19 8.19 -10.27 -17.04
CA ASP A 19 8.06 -10.63 -18.45
C ASP A 19 7.39 -9.47 -19.22
N VAL A 20 8.22 -8.58 -19.76
CA VAL A 20 7.76 -7.39 -20.49
C VAL A 20 7.20 -7.69 -21.88
N ASP A 21 7.36 -8.92 -22.38
CA ASP A 21 6.76 -9.37 -23.64
C ASP A 21 5.36 -9.95 -23.38
N ARG A 22 5.16 -10.63 -22.25
CA ARG A 22 3.84 -11.07 -21.79
C ARG A 22 2.96 -9.92 -21.30
N TYR A 23 3.53 -8.98 -20.56
CA TYR A 23 2.84 -7.80 -20.05
C TYR A 23 3.27 -6.59 -20.87
N HIS A 24 2.41 -6.14 -21.78
CA HIS A 24 2.72 -5.01 -22.65
C HIS A 24 1.46 -4.20 -22.96
N PRO A 25 1.58 -2.89 -23.19
CA PRO A 25 0.45 -2.07 -23.61
C PRO A 25 -0.08 -2.52 -24.98
N ILE A 26 -1.38 -2.31 -25.19
CA ILE A 26 -2.08 -2.51 -26.46
C ILE A 26 -2.66 -1.18 -26.94
N ASP A 27 -3.09 -1.11 -28.20
CA ASP A 27 -3.78 0.08 -28.71
C ASP A 27 -5.21 0.22 -28.13
N GLU A 28 -5.72 1.45 -28.13
CA GLU A 28 -7.05 1.79 -27.61
C GLU A 28 -8.21 1.12 -28.37
N GLY A 29 -8.01 0.71 -29.62
CA GLY A 29 -9.00 -0.06 -30.39
C GLY A 29 -9.16 -1.45 -29.81
N THR A 30 -8.04 -2.17 -29.71
CA THR A 30 -7.99 -3.52 -29.14
C THR A 30 -8.43 -3.53 -27.66
N LYS A 31 -8.07 -2.50 -26.88
CA LYS A 31 -8.54 -2.34 -25.51
C LYS A 31 -10.07 -2.26 -25.41
N ARG A 32 -10.71 -1.48 -26.28
CA ARG A 32 -12.18 -1.37 -26.32
C ARG A 32 -12.83 -2.69 -26.74
N GLU A 33 -12.31 -3.37 -27.74
CA GLU A 33 -12.79 -4.69 -28.17
C GLU A 33 -12.68 -5.73 -27.05
N LEU A 34 -11.58 -5.73 -26.30
CA LEU A 34 -11.42 -6.60 -25.14
C LEU A 34 -12.43 -6.26 -24.05
N ARG A 35 -12.60 -4.99 -23.69
CA ARG A 35 -13.60 -4.58 -22.70
C ARG A 35 -15.00 -5.03 -23.10
N ALA A 36 -15.40 -4.82 -24.35
CA ALA A 36 -16.69 -5.27 -24.86
C ALA A 36 -16.87 -6.80 -24.75
N ARG A 37 -15.83 -7.58 -25.02
CA ARG A 37 -15.85 -9.06 -24.88
C ARG A 37 -16.04 -9.56 -23.44
N PHE A 38 -15.65 -8.75 -22.46
CA PHE A 38 -15.78 -9.06 -21.03
C PHE A 38 -16.96 -8.33 -20.38
N ASP A 39 -17.82 -7.67 -21.16
CA ASP A 39 -18.93 -6.82 -20.68
C ASP A 39 -18.46 -5.71 -19.73
N TRP A 40 -17.28 -5.13 -20.00
CA TRP A 40 -16.72 -4.03 -19.24
C TRP A 40 -16.99 -2.68 -19.92
N PRO A 41 -17.19 -1.62 -19.14
CA PRO A 41 -17.49 -0.30 -19.69
C PRO A 41 -16.35 0.27 -20.51
N GLU A 42 -16.68 0.77 -21.71
CA GLU A 42 -15.72 1.41 -22.61
C GLU A 42 -15.38 2.86 -22.19
N ASP A 43 -16.32 3.55 -21.54
CA ASP A 43 -16.27 4.97 -21.20
C ASP A 43 -15.92 5.26 -19.72
N GLU A 44 -15.65 4.22 -18.93
CA GLU A 44 -15.25 4.35 -17.53
C GLU A 44 -13.74 4.15 -17.34
N ILE A 45 -13.20 4.85 -16.33
CA ILE A 45 -11.83 4.69 -15.86
C ILE A 45 -11.78 3.54 -14.86
N ILE A 46 -11.06 2.47 -15.22
CA ILE A 46 -10.95 1.24 -14.45
C ILE A 46 -9.69 1.28 -13.58
N PHE A 47 -9.91 1.33 -12.26
CA PHE A 47 -8.89 1.07 -11.24
C PHE A 47 -8.81 -0.44 -11.00
N LEU A 48 -7.65 -1.04 -11.23
CA LEU A 48 -7.40 -2.46 -11.01
C LEU A 48 -6.64 -2.67 -9.71
N CYS A 49 -7.18 -3.47 -8.81
CA CYS A 49 -6.47 -4.06 -7.69
C CYS A 49 -6.33 -5.56 -7.95
N MET A 50 -5.10 -6.09 -7.91
CA MET A 50 -4.87 -7.51 -8.15
C MET A 50 -3.87 -8.11 -7.17
N GLY A 51 -4.21 -9.27 -6.62
CA GLY A 51 -3.42 -10.01 -5.64
C GLY A 51 -4.26 -11.08 -4.94
N ARG A 52 -3.66 -11.86 -4.04
CA ARG A 52 -4.45 -12.76 -3.17
C ARG A 52 -5.35 -11.91 -2.28
N LEU A 53 -6.61 -12.31 -2.12
CA LEU A 53 -7.54 -11.62 -1.21
C LEU A 53 -7.31 -12.17 0.20
N SER A 54 -6.45 -11.48 0.95
CA SER A 54 -6.01 -11.87 2.29
C SER A 54 -5.66 -10.64 3.13
N PRO A 55 -6.46 -10.32 4.16
CA PRO A 55 -6.21 -9.17 5.02
C PRO A 55 -5.07 -9.40 6.02
N ASP A 56 -4.66 -10.64 6.28
CA ASP A 56 -3.58 -11.00 7.19
C ASP A 56 -2.23 -11.27 6.51
N GLU A 57 -2.20 -11.52 5.20
CA GLU A 57 -0.95 -11.79 4.47
C GLU A 57 -0.67 -10.88 3.28
N LYS A 58 -1.66 -10.10 2.80
CA LYS A 58 -1.47 -9.25 1.63
C LYS A 58 -1.89 -7.80 1.79
N MET A 59 -3.17 -7.56 1.87
CA MET A 59 -3.68 -6.22 2.08
C MET A 59 -5.12 -6.30 2.58
N GLU A 60 -5.45 -5.41 3.50
CA GLU A 60 -6.84 -5.15 3.84
C GLU A 60 -7.46 -4.23 2.77
N LEU A 61 -8.51 -4.71 2.10
CA LEU A 61 -9.17 -4.01 1.00
C LEU A 61 -10.25 -3.04 1.45
N MET A 62 -10.70 -3.08 2.71
CA MET A 62 -11.70 -2.12 3.20
C MET A 62 -11.27 -0.64 3.09
N PRO A 63 -10.02 -0.25 3.45
CA PRO A 63 -9.51 1.11 3.20
C PRO A 63 -9.62 1.52 1.73
N LEU A 64 -9.29 0.62 0.80
CA LEU A 64 -9.42 0.89 -0.64
C LEU A 64 -10.89 1.10 -1.05
N LEU A 65 -11.81 0.26 -0.58
CA LEU A 65 -13.24 0.42 -0.84
C LEU A 65 -13.79 1.75 -0.32
N LYS A 66 -13.39 2.16 0.89
CA LYS A 66 -13.77 3.46 1.47
C LYS A 66 -13.20 4.63 0.67
N ALA A 67 -11.93 4.55 0.28
CA ALA A 67 -11.30 5.57 -0.56
C ALA A 67 -11.99 5.68 -1.92
N PHE A 68 -12.37 4.54 -2.51
CA PHE A 68 -13.09 4.51 -3.77
C PHE A 68 -14.52 5.06 -3.65
N ALA A 69 -15.26 4.73 -2.58
CA ALA A 69 -16.57 5.32 -2.32
C ALA A 69 -16.50 6.85 -2.21
N GLU A 70 -15.49 7.35 -1.50
CA GLU A 70 -15.29 8.79 -1.38
C GLU A 70 -14.91 9.43 -2.72
N LEU A 71 -14.04 8.79 -3.51
CA LEU A 71 -13.73 9.22 -4.87
C LEU A 71 -15.01 9.35 -5.71
N VAL A 72 -15.88 8.33 -5.71
CA VAL A 72 -17.15 8.34 -6.45
C VAL A 72 -18.04 9.51 -6.01
N ARG A 73 -18.05 9.85 -4.73
CA ARG A 73 -18.83 10.98 -4.18
C ARG A 73 -18.27 12.35 -4.57
N ILE A 74 -16.95 12.51 -4.59
CA ILE A 74 -16.31 13.82 -4.82
C ILE A 74 -15.94 14.09 -6.28
N ALA A 75 -15.89 13.06 -7.13
CA ALA A 75 -15.55 13.18 -8.53
C ALA A 75 -16.50 14.16 -9.23
N SER A 76 -15.94 15.25 -9.78
CA SER A 76 -16.71 16.36 -10.36
C SER A 76 -16.51 16.53 -11.86
N SER A 77 -15.58 15.79 -12.46
CA SER A 77 -15.17 15.89 -13.86
C SER A 77 -16.13 15.25 -14.86
N GLY A 78 -17.18 14.55 -14.40
CA GLY A 78 -18.07 13.75 -15.25
C GLY A 78 -17.48 12.40 -15.68
N GLU A 79 -16.18 12.17 -15.43
CA GLU A 79 -15.54 10.88 -15.61
C GLU A 79 -16.12 9.87 -14.60
N LYS A 80 -16.44 8.68 -15.09
CA LYS A 80 -16.96 7.59 -14.26
C LYS A 80 -15.82 6.66 -13.86
N ALA A 81 -15.75 6.33 -12.58
CA ALA A 81 -14.78 5.37 -12.07
C ALA A 81 -15.42 4.00 -11.85
N ARG A 82 -14.64 2.94 -12.08
CA ARG A 82 -14.93 1.55 -11.70
C ARG A 82 -13.73 0.96 -10.96
N LEU A 83 -13.97 0.20 -9.91
CA LEU A 83 -12.95 -0.56 -9.19
C LEU A 83 -13.12 -2.04 -9.49
N LEU A 84 -12.04 -2.65 -9.97
CA LEU A 84 -11.97 -4.06 -10.22
C LEU A 84 -10.97 -4.71 -9.27
N ILE A 85 -11.44 -5.68 -8.50
CA ILE A 85 -10.62 -6.46 -7.56
C ILE A 85 -10.52 -7.88 -8.10
N ILE A 86 -9.32 -8.31 -8.43
CA ILE A 86 -9.06 -9.65 -8.97
C ILE A 86 -8.16 -10.42 -8.05
N GLY A 87 -8.61 -11.58 -7.58
CA GLY A 87 -7.85 -12.35 -6.62
C GLY A 87 -8.60 -13.57 -6.11
N ARG A 88 -7.87 -14.68 -5.96
CA ARG A 88 -8.44 -15.85 -5.28
C ARG A 88 -8.57 -15.55 -3.79
N GLU A 89 -9.70 -15.94 -3.21
CA GLU A 89 -9.93 -15.87 -1.77
C GLU A 89 -8.94 -16.81 -1.06
N HIS A 90 -8.25 -16.28 -0.05
CA HIS A 90 -7.39 -17.10 0.82
C HIS A 90 -8.01 -17.30 2.20
N ASN A 91 -8.74 -16.29 2.69
CA ASN A 91 -9.43 -16.31 3.96
C ASN A 91 -10.93 -16.48 3.71
N ALA A 92 -11.50 -17.61 4.10
CA ALA A 92 -12.89 -17.95 3.84
C ALA A 92 -13.86 -16.86 4.36
N GLY A 93 -14.79 -16.43 3.49
CA GLY A 93 -15.82 -15.43 3.81
C GLY A 93 -15.32 -13.98 3.73
N TYR A 94 -14.07 -13.74 3.34
CA TYR A 94 -13.55 -12.39 3.14
C TYR A 94 -14.24 -11.68 1.97
N ILE A 95 -14.56 -12.40 0.88
CA ILE A 95 -15.32 -11.82 -0.23
C ILE A 95 -16.72 -11.41 0.21
N ASP A 96 -17.38 -12.20 1.06
CA ASP A 96 -18.71 -11.86 1.59
C ASP A 96 -18.65 -10.58 2.44
N ILE A 97 -17.62 -10.46 3.28
CA ILE A 97 -17.34 -9.24 4.06
C ILE A 97 -17.16 -8.02 3.15
N LEU A 98 -16.36 -8.14 2.09
CA LEU A 98 -16.14 -7.04 1.13
C LEU A 98 -17.45 -6.70 0.40
N SER A 99 -18.23 -7.70 0.01
CA SER A 99 -19.53 -7.53 -0.66
C SER A 99 -20.54 -6.80 0.21
N ASP A 100 -20.59 -7.11 1.51
CA ASP A 100 -21.44 -6.40 2.47
C ASP A 100 -20.99 -4.94 2.66
N LEU A 101 -19.68 -4.68 2.67
CA LEU A 101 -19.18 -3.31 2.72
C LEU A 101 -19.54 -2.54 1.44
N ILE A 102 -19.36 -3.13 0.27
CA ILE A 102 -19.69 -2.53 -1.03
C ILE A 102 -21.16 -2.05 -1.04
N LYS A 103 -22.09 -2.89 -0.56
CA LYS A 103 -23.51 -2.52 -0.43
C LYS A 103 -23.74 -1.39 0.57
N LYS A 104 -23.07 -1.43 1.73
CA LYS A 104 -23.18 -0.38 2.75
C LYS A 104 -22.64 0.97 2.28
N LEU A 105 -21.65 0.94 1.39
CA LEU A 105 -21.05 2.12 0.77
C LEU A 105 -21.80 2.57 -0.48
N GLU A 106 -22.85 1.85 -0.91
CA GLU A 106 -23.69 2.17 -2.09
C GLU A 106 -22.86 2.31 -3.38
N ILE A 107 -21.92 1.39 -3.60
CA ILE A 107 -21.01 1.36 -4.76
C ILE A 107 -21.07 0.03 -5.54
N GLU A 108 -22.13 -0.77 -5.35
CA GLU A 108 -22.28 -2.08 -5.99
C GLU A 108 -22.28 -2.04 -7.52
N ASP A 109 -22.73 -0.94 -8.14
CA ASP A 109 -22.71 -0.76 -9.59
C ASP A 109 -21.30 -0.41 -10.13
N ARG A 110 -20.39 -0.01 -9.25
CA ARG A 110 -19.03 0.48 -9.56
C ARG A 110 -17.91 -0.44 -9.09
N VAL A 111 -18.19 -1.49 -8.34
CA VAL A 111 -17.18 -2.45 -7.87
C VAL A 111 -17.46 -3.84 -8.40
N LEU A 112 -16.44 -4.48 -8.98
CA LEU A 112 -16.52 -5.89 -9.38
C LEU A 112 -15.39 -6.68 -8.69
N ILE A 113 -15.74 -7.78 -8.05
CA ILE A 113 -14.78 -8.75 -7.49
C ILE A 113 -14.77 -10.00 -8.38
N ILE A 114 -13.61 -10.34 -8.93
CA ILE A 114 -13.40 -11.56 -9.72
C ILE A 114 -12.44 -12.47 -8.97
N SER A 115 -12.98 -13.55 -8.39
CA SER A 115 -12.21 -14.53 -7.62
C SER A 115 -12.04 -15.89 -8.27
N ASP A 116 -12.90 -16.21 -9.24
CA ASP A 116 -12.77 -17.36 -10.11
C ASP A 116 -12.44 -16.88 -11.53
N TYR A 117 -11.22 -17.17 -11.97
CA TYR A 117 -10.71 -16.77 -13.27
C TYR A 117 -9.63 -17.74 -13.76
N ASP A 118 -9.52 -17.83 -15.08
CA ASP A 118 -8.39 -18.48 -15.72
C ASP A 118 -7.13 -17.60 -15.58
N ALA A 119 -6.07 -18.18 -15.02
CA ALA A 119 -4.79 -17.50 -14.86
C ALA A 119 -4.18 -17.04 -16.21
N SER A 120 -4.59 -17.64 -17.33
CA SER A 120 -4.21 -17.19 -18.67
C SER A 120 -4.73 -15.78 -19.00
N HIS A 121 -5.82 -15.34 -18.36
CA HIS A 121 -6.41 -14.01 -18.56
C HIS A 121 -5.73 -12.90 -17.75
N ILE A 122 -4.81 -13.20 -16.83
CA ILE A 122 -4.15 -12.20 -15.98
C ILE A 122 -3.57 -11.01 -16.78
N PRO A 123 -2.82 -11.22 -17.89
CA PRO A 123 -2.33 -10.10 -18.69
C PRO A 123 -3.44 -9.24 -19.31
N LEU A 124 -4.59 -9.85 -19.64
CA LEU A 124 -5.74 -9.13 -20.21
C LEU A 124 -6.33 -8.13 -19.22
N TYR A 125 -6.36 -8.48 -17.93
CA TYR A 125 -6.90 -7.59 -16.90
C TYR A 125 -6.06 -6.31 -16.75
N TYR A 126 -4.73 -6.40 -16.84
CA TYR A 126 -3.88 -5.22 -16.82
C TYR A 126 -4.14 -4.31 -18.02
N VAL A 127 -4.15 -4.85 -19.25
CA VAL A 127 -4.30 -4.02 -20.45
C VAL A 127 -5.70 -3.43 -20.61
N MET A 128 -6.72 -4.06 -20.00
CA MET A 128 -8.08 -3.52 -19.94
C MET A 128 -8.24 -2.43 -18.86
N ALA A 129 -7.33 -2.31 -17.89
CA ALA A 129 -7.38 -1.28 -16.85
C ALA A 129 -6.82 0.08 -17.31
N ASP A 130 -7.02 1.13 -16.49
CA ASP A 130 -6.46 2.47 -16.71
C ASP A 130 -5.48 2.90 -15.61
N VAL A 131 -5.65 2.37 -14.41
CA VAL A 131 -4.81 2.63 -13.23
C VAL A 131 -4.68 1.34 -12.45
N PHE A 132 -3.49 1.04 -11.95
CA PHE A 132 -3.29 -0.06 -10.99
C PHE A 132 -3.21 0.50 -9.57
N VAL A 133 -3.89 -0.12 -8.61
CA VAL A 133 -3.93 0.32 -7.21
C VAL A 133 -3.63 -0.86 -6.28
N SER A 134 -2.61 -0.72 -5.44
CA SER A 134 -2.23 -1.72 -4.43
C SER A 134 -1.79 -1.01 -3.14
N PRO A 135 -2.73 -0.62 -2.27
CA PRO A 135 -2.43 0.04 -1.01
C PRO A 135 -2.11 -1.03 0.05
N SER A 136 -1.06 -1.83 -0.20
CA SER A 136 -0.66 -2.88 0.73
C SER A 136 -0.28 -2.29 2.09
N ASP A 137 -0.87 -2.83 3.14
CA ASP A 137 -0.71 -2.41 4.53
C ASP A 137 -0.24 -3.59 5.39
N ASN A 138 0.62 -4.44 4.83
CA ASN A 138 1.08 -5.65 5.47
C ASN A 138 2.61 -5.76 5.47
N ILE A 139 3.17 -6.03 6.65
CA ILE A 139 4.62 -6.18 6.83
C ILE A 139 5.22 -7.36 6.05
N GLN A 140 4.40 -8.29 5.56
CA GLN A 140 4.81 -9.44 4.77
C GLN A 140 4.86 -9.15 3.26
N GLU A 141 4.39 -7.99 2.80
CA GLU A 141 4.55 -7.60 1.41
C GLU A 141 5.95 -7.05 1.19
N THR A 142 6.65 -7.64 0.21
CA THR A 142 8.10 -7.45 0.06
C THR A 142 8.58 -6.95 -1.29
N TYR A 143 7.80 -7.13 -2.35
CA TYR A 143 8.25 -6.70 -3.68
C TYR A 143 7.14 -6.20 -4.57
N GLY A 144 6.01 -6.93 -4.65
CA GLY A 144 4.92 -6.59 -5.57
C GLY A 144 5.23 -6.86 -7.03
N LEU A 145 5.32 -8.13 -7.42
CA LEU A 145 5.40 -8.48 -8.86
C LEU A 145 4.25 -7.84 -9.65
N SER A 146 3.04 -7.80 -9.08
CA SER A 146 1.89 -7.16 -9.72
C SER A 146 2.10 -5.68 -10.03
N VAL A 147 2.89 -4.96 -9.24
CA VAL A 147 3.27 -3.57 -9.51
C VAL A 147 4.14 -3.51 -10.77
N THR A 148 5.16 -4.37 -10.87
CA THR A 148 6.02 -4.42 -12.08
C THR A 148 5.28 -4.90 -13.33
N GLU A 149 4.31 -5.80 -13.18
CA GLU A 149 3.44 -6.28 -14.27
C GLU A 149 2.49 -5.16 -14.76
N ALA A 150 1.92 -4.37 -13.84
CA ALA A 150 1.12 -3.19 -14.17
C ALA A 150 1.95 -2.13 -14.92
N MET A 151 3.15 -1.83 -14.40
CA MET A 151 4.08 -0.92 -15.07
C MET A 151 4.48 -1.43 -16.45
N ALA A 152 4.80 -2.72 -16.59
CA ALA A 152 5.08 -3.35 -17.87
C ALA A 152 3.88 -3.28 -18.83
N SER A 153 2.65 -3.35 -18.33
CA SER A 153 1.43 -3.17 -19.13
C SER A 153 1.13 -1.71 -19.48
N GLY A 154 1.96 -0.76 -19.03
CA GLY A 154 1.81 0.66 -19.31
C GLY A 154 0.78 1.37 -18.44
N LEU A 155 0.48 0.84 -17.25
CA LEU A 155 -0.42 1.48 -16.30
C LEU A 155 0.34 2.42 -15.35
N PRO A 156 -0.20 3.60 -15.03
CA PRO A 156 0.21 4.32 -13.83
C PRO A 156 -0.18 3.50 -12.59
N VAL A 157 0.65 3.54 -11.55
CA VAL A 157 0.44 2.76 -10.32
C VAL A 157 0.20 3.68 -9.11
N ILE A 158 -0.75 3.33 -8.24
CA ILE A 158 -0.94 3.93 -6.92
C ILE A 158 -0.66 2.84 -5.89
N VAL A 159 0.44 2.95 -5.17
CA VAL A 159 0.89 1.89 -4.27
C VAL A 159 1.36 2.47 -2.94
N SER A 160 1.37 1.66 -1.90
CA SER A 160 1.93 2.06 -0.61
C SER A 160 3.41 2.44 -0.72
N ASP A 161 3.81 3.48 0.00
CA ASP A 161 5.19 3.84 0.28
C ASP A 161 5.77 2.88 1.34
N TRP A 162 5.85 1.60 0.98
CA TRP A 162 6.12 0.48 1.86
C TRP A 162 7.04 -0.53 1.17
N ASP A 163 8.13 -0.90 1.83
CA ASP A 163 9.08 -1.93 1.38
C ASP A 163 9.42 -1.86 -0.14
N GLY A 164 9.53 -2.99 -0.84
CA GLY A 164 9.94 -3.08 -2.24
C GLY A 164 9.06 -2.32 -3.24
N TYR A 165 7.87 -1.84 -2.85
CA TYR A 165 7.07 -0.93 -3.67
C TYR A 165 7.79 0.42 -3.83
N ARG A 166 8.41 0.91 -2.74
CA ARG A 166 9.20 2.16 -2.70
C ARG A 166 10.40 2.11 -3.67
N ASP A 167 11.03 0.94 -3.80
CA ASP A 167 12.15 0.73 -4.73
C ASP A 167 11.67 0.57 -6.19
N THR A 168 10.47 0.03 -6.37
CA THR A 168 9.89 -0.25 -7.68
C THR A 168 9.36 1.01 -8.35
N VAL A 169 8.64 1.86 -7.62
CA VAL A 169 7.92 3.02 -8.16
C VAL A 169 8.74 4.31 -8.01
N ALA A 170 8.76 5.12 -9.06
CA ALA A 170 9.30 6.49 -8.98
C ALA A 170 8.13 7.46 -8.73
N ASP A 171 7.98 7.92 -7.48
CA ASP A 171 6.87 8.79 -7.06
C ASP A 171 6.76 10.04 -7.93
N GLY A 172 5.52 10.39 -8.31
CA GLY A 172 5.18 11.49 -9.22
C GLY A 172 5.54 11.24 -10.69
N SER A 173 6.32 10.21 -11.02
CA SER A 173 6.80 9.94 -12.39
C SER A 173 6.18 8.70 -13.02
N THR A 174 6.16 7.56 -12.32
CA THR A 174 5.54 6.31 -12.81
C THR A 174 4.20 6.01 -12.12
N GLY A 175 3.83 6.82 -11.14
CA GLY A 175 2.74 6.56 -10.22
C GLY A 175 2.85 7.39 -8.95
N PHE A 176 2.10 7.00 -7.92
CA PHE A 176 2.09 7.64 -6.61
C PHE A 176 2.44 6.64 -5.51
N LEU A 177 3.35 7.04 -4.63
CA LEU A 177 3.63 6.38 -3.36
C LEU A 177 2.74 6.97 -2.26
N ILE A 178 1.91 6.12 -1.64
CA ILE A 178 0.98 6.51 -0.58
C ILE A 178 1.65 6.33 0.77
N PRO A 179 1.86 7.39 1.57
CA PRO A 179 2.51 7.28 2.87
C PRO A 179 1.87 6.20 3.75
N THR A 180 2.70 5.50 4.49
CA THR A 180 2.30 4.44 5.42
C THR A 180 2.73 4.75 6.84
N TYR A 181 1.86 4.37 7.77
CA TYR A 181 2.00 4.63 9.19
C TYR A 181 2.05 3.31 9.95
N TRP A 182 2.94 3.18 10.93
CA TRP A 182 3.03 1.98 11.77
C TRP A 182 3.30 2.34 13.22
N ALA A 183 2.77 1.55 14.17
CA ALA A 183 3.12 1.66 15.59
C ALA A 183 3.58 0.30 16.12
N ASP A 184 4.52 0.33 17.08
CA ASP A 184 4.82 -0.86 17.87
C ASP A 184 3.70 -1.14 18.87
N CYS A 185 2.78 -2.02 18.47
CA CYS A 185 1.67 -2.46 19.29
C CYS A 185 1.99 -3.72 20.11
N GLY A 186 3.27 -4.15 20.18
CA GLY A 186 3.71 -5.29 20.99
C GLY A 186 3.25 -6.66 20.46
N PHE A 187 2.95 -6.76 19.17
CA PHE A 187 2.57 -8.03 18.55
C PHE A 187 3.78 -8.79 18.00
N SER A 188 3.75 -10.11 18.16
CA SER A 188 4.71 -11.05 17.60
C SER A 188 4.21 -11.67 16.29
N TRP A 189 5.08 -12.38 15.58
CA TRP A 189 4.76 -13.15 14.37
C TRP A 189 3.59 -14.12 14.48
N ARG A 190 3.21 -14.52 15.70
CA ARG A 190 2.05 -15.38 15.94
C ARG A 190 0.72 -14.63 15.82
N GLN A 191 0.74 -13.31 15.88
CA GLN A 191 -0.43 -12.42 15.78
C GLN A 191 -0.47 -11.71 14.43
N ARG A 192 -0.38 -12.47 13.32
CA ARG A 192 -0.28 -11.93 11.96
C ARG A 192 -1.40 -10.97 11.60
N PHE A 193 -2.63 -11.29 11.98
CA PHE A 193 -3.77 -10.43 11.72
C PHE A 193 -3.65 -9.09 12.46
N GLN A 194 -3.33 -9.11 13.76
CA GLN A 194 -3.13 -7.87 14.52
C GLN A 194 -1.95 -7.04 14.02
N LEU A 195 -0.86 -7.69 13.60
CA LEU A 195 0.27 -7.01 12.94
C LEU A 195 -0.16 -6.35 11.63
N ALA A 196 -0.95 -7.03 10.80
CA ALA A 196 -1.51 -6.42 9.60
C ALA A 196 -2.43 -5.23 9.95
N GLN A 197 -3.23 -5.34 11.02
CA GLN A 197 -4.10 -4.25 11.48
C GLN A 197 -3.36 -3.09 12.16
N SER A 198 -2.07 -3.23 12.50
CA SER A 198 -1.29 -2.14 13.12
C SER A 198 -0.62 -1.22 12.11
N VAL A 199 -0.69 -1.50 10.80
CA VAL A 199 -0.19 -0.64 9.72
C VAL A 199 -1.36 0.09 9.08
N ALA A 200 -1.19 1.35 8.68
CA ALA A 200 -2.21 2.12 7.97
C ALA A 200 -1.63 2.82 6.75
N VAL A 201 -2.44 3.01 5.71
CA VAL A 201 -2.13 3.89 4.58
C VAL A 201 -2.75 5.27 4.81
N ASP A 202 -2.12 6.33 4.30
CA ASP A 202 -2.68 7.67 4.31
C ASP A 202 -3.89 7.76 3.37
N MET A 203 -5.08 7.72 3.97
CA MET A 203 -6.37 7.72 3.25
C MET A 203 -6.56 8.98 2.40
N ASP A 204 -6.17 10.16 2.89
CA ASP A 204 -6.35 11.40 2.15
C ASP A 204 -5.46 11.41 0.90
N ARG A 205 -4.20 10.97 1.04
CA ARG A 205 -3.27 10.88 -0.08
C ARG A 205 -3.69 9.82 -1.09
N LEU A 206 -4.24 8.69 -0.64
CA LEU A 206 -4.81 7.66 -1.52
C LEU A 206 -5.93 8.25 -2.38
N ILE A 207 -6.92 8.90 -1.76
CA ILE A 207 -8.07 9.49 -2.46
C ILE A 207 -7.62 10.58 -3.44
N GLN A 208 -6.75 11.50 -3.01
CA GLN A 208 -6.20 12.55 -3.89
C GLN A 208 -5.46 11.98 -5.10
N SER A 209 -4.70 10.90 -4.91
CA SER A 209 -3.95 10.25 -5.99
C SER A 209 -4.89 9.56 -6.97
N MET A 210 -5.92 8.88 -6.47
CA MET A 210 -6.97 8.28 -7.30
C MET A 210 -7.75 9.36 -8.07
N GLN A 211 -8.10 10.47 -7.43
CA GLN A 211 -8.77 11.60 -8.07
C GLN A 211 -7.91 12.23 -9.18
N ALA A 212 -6.63 12.49 -8.91
CA ALA A 212 -5.72 13.04 -9.91
C ALA A 212 -5.63 12.14 -11.15
N LEU A 213 -5.57 10.81 -10.94
CA LEU A 213 -5.57 9.85 -12.05
C LEU A 213 -6.97 9.60 -12.62
N LEU A 214 -8.07 9.91 -11.97
CA LEU A 214 -9.41 9.87 -12.58
C LEU A 214 -9.60 11.05 -13.54
N GLU A 215 -9.21 12.24 -13.10
CA GLU A 215 -9.52 13.50 -13.79
C GLU A 215 -8.52 13.87 -14.89
N ASN A 216 -7.29 13.34 -14.86
CA ASN A 216 -6.24 13.73 -15.78
C ASN A 216 -5.76 12.57 -16.67
N LYS A 217 -6.33 12.49 -17.88
CA LYS A 217 -5.96 11.49 -18.91
C LYS A 217 -4.51 11.61 -19.36
N GLU A 218 -3.98 12.83 -19.49
CA GLU A 218 -2.59 13.03 -19.93
C GLU A 218 -1.60 12.58 -18.86
N LEU A 219 -1.91 12.83 -17.58
CA LEU A 219 -1.14 12.32 -16.45
C LEU A 219 -1.12 10.79 -16.43
N ARG A 220 -2.30 10.14 -16.57
CA ARG A 220 -2.38 8.67 -16.67
C ARG A 220 -1.47 8.12 -17.76
N LYS A 221 -1.56 8.70 -18.97
CA LYS A 221 -0.76 8.27 -20.12
C LYS A 221 0.73 8.54 -19.94
N ALA A 222 1.11 9.69 -19.38
CA ALA A 222 2.50 10.03 -19.14
C ALA A 222 3.14 9.09 -18.12
N MET A 223 2.48 8.86 -16.98
CA MET A 223 2.94 7.94 -15.94
C MET A 223 2.98 6.49 -16.43
N GLY A 224 1.98 6.05 -17.18
CA GLY A 224 1.96 4.72 -17.78
C GLY A 224 3.12 4.46 -18.73
N ARG A 225 3.45 5.42 -19.61
CA ARG A 225 4.63 5.34 -20.49
C ARG A 225 5.93 5.30 -19.70
N ALA A 226 6.07 6.15 -18.68
CA ALA A 226 7.25 6.16 -17.81
C ALA A 226 7.38 4.84 -17.03
N GLY A 227 6.27 4.28 -16.55
CA GLY A 227 6.20 2.98 -15.89
C GLY A 227 6.69 1.86 -16.81
N ARG A 228 6.21 1.81 -18.06
CA ARG A 228 6.68 0.85 -19.07
C ARG A 228 8.18 0.95 -19.30
N GLN A 229 8.68 2.16 -19.55
CA GLN A 229 10.11 2.38 -19.79
C GLN A 229 10.96 1.93 -18.59
N ARG A 230 10.49 2.18 -17.37
CA ARG A 230 11.16 1.72 -16.15
C ARG A 230 11.15 0.19 -16.04
N ALA A 231 10.02 -0.47 -16.30
CA ALA A 231 9.92 -1.93 -16.28
C ALA A 231 10.90 -2.58 -17.29
N GLU A 232 10.93 -2.11 -18.53
CA GLU A 232 11.84 -2.63 -19.56
C GLU A 232 13.32 -2.42 -19.21
N SER A 233 13.65 -1.23 -18.69
CA SER A 233 15.05 -0.84 -18.45
C SER A 233 15.64 -1.43 -17.18
N LYS A 234 14.83 -1.65 -16.12
CA LYS A 234 15.28 -2.10 -14.80
C LYS A 234 14.85 -3.51 -14.43
N PHE A 235 13.62 -3.89 -14.76
CA PHE A 235 12.96 -5.07 -14.20
C PHE A 235 12.74 -6.19 -15.20
N SER A 236 12.97 -5.98 -16.51
CA SER A 236 12.85 -7.08 -17.47
C SER A 236 13.79 -8.24 -17.11
N TRP A 237 13.33 -9.49 -17.29
CA TRP A 237 14.16 -10.67 -17.04
C TRP A 237 15.53 -10.60 -17.72
N LYS A 238 15.59 -10.05 -18.94
CA LYS A 238 16.86 -9.82 -19.66
C LYS A 238 17.83 -8.92 -18.88
N LYS A 239 17.36 -7.87 -18.22
CA LYS A 239 18.18 -6.95 -17.41
C LYS A 239 18.55 -7.56 -16.07
N VAL A 240 17.60 -8.23 -15.42
CA VAL A 240 17.81 -8.89 -14.12
C VAL A 240 18.81 -10.04 -14.24
N ILE A 241 18.65 -10.92 -15.24
CA ILE A 241 19.57 -12.04 -15.49
C ILE A 241 20.98 -11.53 -15.78
N LYS A 242 21.13 -10.42 -16.52
CA LYS A 242 22.45 -9.81 -16.77
C LYS A 242 23.12 -9.33 -15.48
N GLN A 243 22.35 -8.82 -14.51
CA GLN A 243 22.89 -8.42 -13.20
C GLN A 243 23.35 -9.64 -12.40
N TYR A 244 22.56 -10.71 -12.38
CA TYR A 244 22.97 -11.99 -11.79
C TYR A 244 24.24 -12.54 -12.44
N ASP A 245 24.30 -12.57 -13.77
CA ASP A 245 25.46 -13.01 -14.52
C ASP A 245 26.72 -12.21 -14.15
N THR A 246 26.60 -10.88 -14.11
CA THR A 246 27.71 -10.00 -13.69
C THR A 246 28.16 -10.29 -12.26
N LEU A 247 27.22 -10.42 -11.32
CA LEU A 247 27.50 -10.73 -9.92
C LEU A 247 28.23 -12.07 -9.78
N LEU A 248 27.75 -13.11 -10.46
CA LEU A 248 28.35 -14.44 -10.42
C LEU A 248 29.77 -14.44 -10.99
N HIS A 249 30.02 -13.72 -12.08
CA HIS A 249 31.37 -13.56 -12.64
C HIS A 249 32.31 -12.82 -11.68
N GLU A 250 31.83 -11.79 -10.97
CA GLU A 250 32.63 -11.06 -9.99
C GLU A 250 32.98 -11.92 -8.76
N VAL A 251 32.02 -12.72 -8.28
CA VAL A 251 32.26 -13.68 -7.19
C VAL A 251 33.24 -14.77 -7.62
N ALA A 252 33.04 -15.38 -8.79
CA ALA A 252 33.92 -16.42 -9.32
C ALA A 252 35.36 -15.91 -9.57
N ALA A 253 35.51 -14.63 -9.95
CA ALA A 253 36.81 -13.99 -10.14
C ALA A 253 37.47 -13.51 -8.83
N GLY A 254 36.88 -13.80 -7.66
CA GLY A 254 37.40 -13.36 -6.36
C GLY A 254 37.36 -11.85 -6.14
N LYS A 255 36.62 -11.10 -6.96
CA LYS A 255 36.48 -9.63 -6.83
C LYS A 255 35.54 -9.23 -5.70
N ARG A 256 34.78 -10.20 -5.19
CA ARG A 256 33.86 -10.07 -4.04
C ARG A 256 34.27 -11.10 -3.00
N GLY A 257 35.23 -10.74 -2.15
CA GLY A 257 35.58 -11.51 -0.96
C GLY A 257 34.70 -11.09 0.21
N GLY A 258 34.27 -12.08 1.01
CA GLY A 258 33.87 -11.86 2.40
C GLY A 258 35.09 -12.08 3.31
N PRO A 259 34.96 -11.81 4.62
CA PRO A 259 35.98 -12.24 5.58
C PRO A 259 36.11 -13.77 5.48
N GLU A 260 37.33 -14.31 5.63
CA GLU A 260 37.49 -15.74 5.87
C GLU A 260 36.62 -16.09 7.08
N VAL A 261 35.73 -17.07 6.92
CA VAL A 261 34.91 -17.54 8.02
C VAL A 261 35.87 -18.20 9.01
N GLY A 262 36.28 -17.45 10.04
CA GLY A 262 37.02 -17.99 11.18
C GLY A 262 36.23 -19.15 11.78
N GLY A 263 36.95 -20.23 12.11
CA GLY A 263 36.36 -21.52 12.47
C GLY A 263 35.26 -21.43 13.52
N GLU A 264 34.32 -22.40 13.47
CA GLU A 264 33.14 -22.60 14.32
C GLU A 264 33.18 -21.81 15.63
N GLU A 265 32.84 -20.52 15.58
CA GLU A 265 32.35 -19.84 16.77
C GLU A 265 31.06 -20.57 17.14
N ASN A 266 30.89 -20.89 18.42
CA ASN A 266 29.64 -21.42 18.94
C ASN A 266 28.53 -20.46 18.53
N PHE A 267 27.85 -20.76 17.43
CA PHE A 267 26.70 -20.03 16.95
C PHE A 267 25.60 -20.34 17.95
N ASP A 268 25.52 -19.51 18.98
CA ASP A 268 24.35 -19.46 19.84
C ASP A 268 23.24 -18.91 18.94
N PRO A 269 22.26 -19.74 18.52
CA PRO A 269 21.27 -19.29 17.57
C PRO A 269 20.59 -18.06 18.17
N PRO A 270 20.51 -16.93 17.43
CA PRO A 270 19.86 -15.74 17.95
C PRO A 270 18.46 -16.12 18.43
N ASP A 271 18.05 -15.60 19.58
CA ASP A 271 16.70 -15.77 20.11
C ASP A 271 15.71 -15.62 18.96
N ILE A 272 14.99 -16.70 18.64
CA ILE A 272 14.13 -16.85 17.44
C ILE A 272 12.84 -16.01 17.59
N PHE A 273 12.87 -14.98 18.43
CA PHE A 273 11.81 -14.06 18.76
C PHE A 273 12.24 -12.62 18.45
N LEU A 274 12.77 -12.39 17.25
CA LEU A 274 13.02 -11.05 16.77
C LEU A 274 11.69 -10.27 16.70
N ASN A 275 11.65 -9.10 17.33
CA ASN A 275 10.50 -8.21 17.29
C ASN A 275 10.25 -7.75 15.83
N PRO A 276 9.05 -7.96 15.27
CA PRO A 276 8.75 -7.52 13.90
C PRO A 276 9.06 -6.05 13.66
N THR A 277 8.80 -5.18 14.65
CA THR A 277 9.06 -3.73 14.55
C THR A 277 10.54 -3.44 14.38
N ASP A 278 11.43 -4.20 15.03
CA ASP A 278 12.87 -4.01 14.91
C ASP A 278 13.38 -4.45 13.54
N ILE A 279 12.86 -5.56 13.01
CA ILE A 279 13.24 -6.11 11.70
C ILE A 279 12.81 -5.16 10.58
N PHE A 280 11.57 -4.67 10.64
CA PHE A 280 10.97 -3.89 9.56
C PHE A 280 10.91 -2.39 9.83
N LYS A 281 11.78 -1.87 10.69
CA LYS A 281 11.80 -0.45 11.05
C LYS A 281 12.02 0.52 9.89
N SER A 282 12.51 0.05 8.74
CA SER A 282 12.68 0.88 7.53
C SER A 282 11.48 0.87 6.58
N TYR A 283 10.47 0.04 6.86
CA TYR A 283 9.34 -0.20 5.96
C TYR A 283 8.33 0.94 5.95
N PRO A 284 7.77 1.40 7.09
CA PRO A 284 6.79 2.48 7.06
C PRO A 284 7.42 3.78 6.56
N THR A 285 6.59 4.68 6.04
CA THR A 285 7.01 6.07 5.80
C THR A 285 7.30 6.77 7.13
N GLU A 286 6.44 6.56 8.12
CA GLU A 286 6.56 7.19 9.43
C GLU A 286 6.02 6.27 10.53
N PHE A 287 6.70 6.26 11.67
CA PHE A 287 6.18 5.61 12.87
C PHE A 287 5.24 6.54 13.64
N VAL A 288 4.11 6.00 14.10
CA VAL A 288 3.17 6.68 15.01
C VAL A 288 3.75 6.60 16.42
N VAL A 289 4.58 7.58 16.75
CA VAL A 289 5.22 7.77 18.05
C VAL A 289 4.68 9.04 18.73
N LYS A 290 5.20 9.38 19.91
CA LYS A 290 4.70 10.47 20.77
C LYS A 290 4.48 11.82 20.07
N ASP A 291 5.27 12.15 19.05
CA ASP A 291 5.23 13.44 18.35
C ASP A 291 4.30 13.41 17.12
N PHE A 292 3.83 12.22 16.70
CA PHE A 292 2.87 12.08 15.62
C PHE A 292 1.55 12.76 16.02
N CYS A 293 0.93 13.45 15.07
CA CYS A 293 -0.29 14.21 15.33
C CYS A 293 -1.43 13.68 14.46
N ILE A 294 -2.57 13.44 15.08
CA ILE A 294 -3.79 12.99 14.41
C ILE A 294 -4.89 14.06 14.50
N ARG A 295 -5.79 14.01 13.51
CA ARG A 295 -7.05 14.78 13.49
C ARG A 295 -8.20 13.83 13.23
N LEU A 296 -9.40 14.23 13.66
CA LEU A 296 -10.63 13.59 13.21
C LEU A 296 -10.84 13.84 11.72
N ARG A 297 -11.24 12.78 11.02
CA ARG A 297 -11.59 12.80 9.60
C ARG A 297 -13.08 12.50 9.43
N ASP A 298 -13.51 11.36 9.95
CA ASP A 298 -14.91 10.92 9.89
C ASP A 298 -15.26 10.06 11.12
N ILE A 299 -15.94 10.66 12.09
CA ILE A 299 -16.27 9.98 13.36
C ILE A 299 -17.41 8.97 13.21
N ASP A 300 -18.32 9.19 12.25
CA ASP A 300 -19.45 8.31 11.98
C ASP A 300 -19.09 7.21 10.94
N GLY A 301 -17.96 7.39 10.22
CA GLY A 301 -17.46 6.50 9.18
C GLY A 301 -16.74 5.23 9.65
N PHE A 302 -16.73 4.93 10.96
CA PHE A 302 -16.14 3.67 11.43
C PHE A 302 -17.05 2.48 11.09
N THR A 303 -16.82 1.93 9.90
CA THR A 303 -17.32 0.60 9.51
C THR A 303 -16.16 -0.36 9.34
N ALA A 304 -16.25 -1.51 10.02
CA ALA A 304 -15.33 -2.63 9.93
C ALA A 304 -16.13 -3.95 10.02
N TYR A 305 -15.52 -5.10 9.72
CA TYR A 305 -16.16 -6.41 9.89
C TYR A 305 -15.89 -7.02 11.26
N SER A 306 -16.59 -8.11 11.59
CA SER A 306 -16.62 -8.71 12.92
C SER A 306 -15.24 -8.93 13.54
N ASN A 307 -14.27 -9.48 12.79
CA ASN A 307 -12.95 -9.77 13.36
C ASN A 307 -12.20 -8.49 13.76
N VAL A 308 -12.39 -7.39 13.04
CA VAL A 308 -11.78 -6.10 13.38
C VAL A 308 -12.55 -5.44 14.51
N ILE A 309 -13.88 -5.51 14.48
CA ILE A 309 -14.74 -5.01 15.57
C ILE A 309 -14.35 -5.64 16.91
N GLN A 310 -14.03 -6.94 16.92
CA GLN A 310 -13.57 -7.64 18.14
C GLN A 310 -12.23 -7.13 18.69
N LEU A 311 -11.42 -6.46 17.86
CA LEU A 311 -10.16 -5.84 18.27
C LEU A 311 -10.34 -4.40 18.78
N VAL A 312 -11.52 -3.82 18.59
CA VAL A 312 -11.82 -2.44 18.97
C VAL A 312 -12.33 -2.39 20.41
N ASP A 313 -11.66 -1.58 21.23
CA ASP A 313 -12.14 -1.20 22.56
C ASP A 313 -12.92 0.12 22.46
N ALA A 314 -14.24 0.01 22.36
CA ALA A 314 -15.13 1.17 22.15
C ALA A 314 -14.97 2.25 23.23
N LYS A 315 -14.64 1.89 24.49
CA LYS A 315 -14.43 2.87 25.56
C LYS A 315 -13.18 3.69 25.29
N ILE A 316 -12.10 3.03 24.89
CA ILE A 316 -10.82 3.68 24.57
C ILE A 316 -10.99 4.52 23.29
N VAL A 317 -11.57 3.97 22.23
CA VAL A 317 -11.77 4.70 20.97
C VAL A 317 -12.62 5.95 21.15
N ASN A 318 -13.73 5.86 21.89
CA ASN A 318 -14.57 7.02 22.17
C ASN A 318 -13.82 8.07 23.00
N HIS A 319 -12.97 7.65 23.96
CA HIS A 319 -12.15 8.58 24.72
C HIS A 319 -11.13 9.29 23.82
N ILE A 320 -10.41 8.54 22.98
CA ILE A 320 -9.45 9.11 22.01
C ILE A 320 -10.16 10.08 21.07
N ALA A 321 -11.30 9.69 20.48
CA ALA A 321 -12.05 10.54 19.56
C ALA A 321 -12.49 11.86 20.23
N ASN A 322 -12.96 11.80 21.49
CA ASN A 322 -13.31 13.00 22.25
C ASN A 322 -12.10 13.92 22.52
N LEU A 323 -10.94 13.35 22.86
CA LEU A 323 -9.71 14.12 23.05
C LEU A 323 -9.30 14.83 21.75
N VAL A 324 -9.30 14.11 20.62
CA VAL A 324 -8.96 14.66 19.31
C VAL A 324 -9.97 15.74 18.89
N ALA A 325 -11.27 15.56 19.16
CA ALA A 325 -12.30 16.58 18.93
C ALA A 325 -12.08 17.87 19.74
N GLN A 326 -11.48 17.74 20.92
CA GLN A 326 -11.14 18.87 21.80
C GLN A 326 -9.78 19.51 21.47
N GLY A 327 -9.10 19.05 20.40
CA GLY A 327 -7.83 19.58 19.94
C GLY A 327 -6.59 18.88 20.52
N VAL A 328 -6.75 17.83 21.31
CA VAL A 328 -5.66 16.99 21.81
C VAL A 328 -5.32 15.95 20.72
N GLY A 329 -4.54 16.38 19.72
CA GLY A 329 -4.19 15.55 18.56
C GLY A 329 -2.83 14.88 18.63
N ARG A 330 -1.94 15.27 19.55
CA ARG A 330 -0.60 14.66 19.67
C ARG A 330 -0.70 13.29 20.34
N VAL A 331 -0.16 12.26 19.69
CA VAL A 331 -0.26 10.86 20.15
C VAL A 331 0.30 10.67 21.57
N GLY A 332 1.41 11.32 21.92
CA GLY A 332 1.97 11.23 23.27
C GLY A 332 1.01 11.71 24.36
N ASP A 333 0.30 12.82 24.11
CA ASP A 333 -0.66 13.40 25.06
C ASP A 333 -1.90 12.50 25.18
N ILE A 334 -2.38 11.96 24.06
CA ILE A 334 -3.50 11.00 24.02
C ILE A 334 -3.14 9.73 24.80
N VAL A 335 -1.97 9.14 24.53
CA VAL A 335 -1.50 7.93 25.20
C VAL A 335 -1.40 8.14 26.70
N GLN A 336 -0.77 9.24 27.14
CA GLN A 336 -0.63 9.56 28.55
C GLN A 336 -2.00 9.63 29.26
N GLU A 337 -2.95 10.37 28.69
CA GLU A 337 -4.29 10.56 29.27
C GLU A 337 -5.08 9.23 29.29
N VAL A 338 -5.12 8.52 28.17
CA VAL A 338 -5.91 7.29 28.02
C VAL A 338 -5.35 6.16 28.89
N ASP A 339 -4.03 5.98 28.90
CA ASP A 339 -3.38 4.93 29.71
C ASP A 339 -3.63 5.17 31.21
N GLN A 340 -3.55 6.43 31.65
CA GLN A 340 -3.83 6.82 33.04
C GLN A 340 -5.29 6.60 33.42
N VAL A 341 -6.24 7.03 32.58
CA VAL A 341 -7.68 6.96 32.88
C VAL A 341 -8.22 5.53 32.82
N HIS A 342 -7.77 4.72 31.85
CA HIS A 342 -8.29 3.36 31.63
C HIS A 342 -7.42 2.26 32.24
N GLY A 343 -6.23 2.59 32.75
CA GLY A 343 -5.32 1.62 33.36
C GLY A 343 -4.82 0.56 32.36
N VAL A 344 -4.51 0.98 31.14
CA VAL A 344 -4.11 0.10 30.03
C VAL A 344 -2.65 0.34 29.60
N PRO A 345 -1.96 -0.66 29.03
CA PRO A 345 -0.63 -0.45 28.48
C PRO A 345 -0.68 0.39 27.20
N THR A 346 0.36 1.20 26.98
CA THR A 346 0.53 2.07 25.81
C THR A 346 0.29 1.38 24.47
N GLN A 347 0.76 0.13 24.33
CA GLN A 347 0.57 -0.66 23.11
C GLN A 347 -0.91 -0.85 22.77
N LYS A 348 -1.79 -0.98 23.77
CA LYS A 348 -3.23 -1.11 23.55
C LYS A 348 -3.81 0.18 22.98
N THR A 349 -3.43 1.33 23.54
CA THR A 349 -3.87 2.65 23.08
C THR A 349 -3.35 2.95 21.67
N LEU A 350 -2.07 2.70 21.41
CA LEU A 350 -1.48 2.83 20.06
C LEU A 350 -2.20 1.95 19.04
N PHE A 351 -2.55 0.71 19.41
CA PHE A 351 -3.28 -0.17 18.49
C PHE A 351 -4.67 0.37 18.14
N GLN A 352 -5.40 0.94 19.10
CA GLN A 352 -6.69 1.59 18.80
C GLN A 352 -6.50 2.80 17.87
N ILE A 353 -5.45 3.60 18.06
CA ILE A 353 -5.09 4.70 17.15
C ILE A 353 -4.82 4.16 15.73
N MET A 354 -4.06 3.07 15.60
CA MET A 354 -3.73 2.47 14.30
C MET A 354 -4.96 1.93 13.56
N ILE A 355 -5.88 1.24 14.25
CA ILE A 355 -7.14 0.79 13.64
C ILE A 355 -7.93 2.03 13.14
N MET A 356 -8.04 3.08 13.95
CA MET A 356 -8.78 4.28 13.55
C MET A 356 -8.12 5.03 12.37
N LEU A 357 -6.79 5.03 12.28
CA LEU A 357 -6.05 5.53 11.10
C LEU A 357 -6.33 4.67 9.86
N LYS A 358 -6.16 3.34 9.97
CA LYS A 358 -6.38 2.41 8.85
C LYS A 358 -7.78 2.55 8.26
N TYR A 359 -8.79 2.65 9.12
CA TYR A 359 -10.19 2.69 8.70
C TYR A 359 -10.70 4.10 8.38
N GLY A 360 -9.83 5.10 8.36
CA GLY A 360 -10.12 6.46 7.89
C GLY A 360 -10.91 7.34 8.85
N VAL A 361 -10.97 6.97 10.14
CA VAL A 361 -11.60 7.76 11.21
C VAL A 361 -10.68 8.89 11.64
N PHE A 362 -9.39 8.57 11.78
CA PHE A 362 -8.33 9.54 12.00
C PHE A 362 -7.51 9.76 10.73
N ALA A 363 -6.90 10.92 10.62
CA ALA A 363 -5.89 11.24 9.60
C ALA A 363 -4.66 11.85 10.25
N ASN A 364 -3.52 11.75 9.57
CA ASN A 364 -2.32 12.48 9.96
C ASN A 364 -2.59 14.01 9.87
N ASN A 365 -2.19 14.74 10.89
CA ASN A 365 -2.24 16.20 10.93
C ASN A 365 -0.83 16.78 10.79
N LYS A 366 -0.31 16.79 9.56
CA LYS A 366 1.03 17.34 9.24
C LYS A 366 1.19 18.83 9.59
N ASN A 367 0.09 19.56 9.78
CA ASN A 367 0.08 20.99 10.11
C ASN A 367 -0.31 21.27 11.58
N PHE A 368 -0.26 20.26 12.46
CA PHE A 368 -0.65 20.42 13.87
C PHE A 368 0.19 21.51 14.56
N GLY A 369 -0.46 22.62 14.94
CA GLY A 369 0.19 23.78 15.58
C GLY A 369 0.75 24.85 14.64
N ALA A 370 0.63 24.70 13.32
CA ALA A 370 0.94 25.76 12.35
C ALA A 370 -0.25 26.70 12.15
N LYS A 371 -0.01 28.02 12.05
CA LYS A 371 -1.01 28.97 11.52
C LYS A 371 -1.33 28.57 10.08
N GLU A 372 -2.61 28.53 9.74
CA GLU A 372 -3.19 28.08 8.48
C GLU A 372 -2.29 28.32 7.26
N TRP A 373 -1.96 27.24 6.54
CA TRP A 373 -1.41 27.31 5.20
C TRP A 373 -2.52 26.97 4.20
N GLU A 374 -2.91 27.96 3.40
CA GLU A 374 -3.90 27.82 2.33
C GLU A 374 -3.38 26.89 1.21
N TYR A 375 -4.14 25.85 0.90
CA TYR A 375 -3.97 25.09 -0.34
C TYR A 375 -4.49 25.94 -1.50
N GLY A 376 -3.62 26.30 -2.44
CA GLY A 376 -4.02 26.95 -3.71
C GLY A 376 -3.69 28.43 -3.84
N LYS A 377 -2.39 28.75 -3.92
CA LYS A 377 -1.85 29.90 -4.68
C LYS A 377 -0.33 29.76 -4.73
N ASN A 378 0.16 29.08 -5.76
CA ASN A 378 1.40 29.39 -6.48
C ASN A 378 1.57 28.36 -7.60
N SER A 379 0.70 28.49 -8.61
CA SER A 379 1.07 28.12 -9.97
C SER A 379 2.01 29.19 -10.50
N GLY A 380 3.26 28.81 -10.77
CA GLY A 380 4.17 29.70 -11.47
C GLY A 380 5.62 29.38 -11.24
N GLU A 381 6.09 28.25 -11.75
CA GLU A 381 7.41 28.23 -12.38
C GLU A 381 7.52 27.08 -13.38
N LYS A 382 7.80 27.47 -14.62
CA LYS A 382 8.07 26.60 -15.77
C LYS A 382 9.35 25.80 -15.50
N LEU A 383 9.34 24.53 -15.89
CA LEU A 383 10.27 23.95 -16.87
C LEU A 383 9.69 22.65 -17.43
#